data_AF-A0A085LKG1-F1
#
_entry.id   AF-A0A085LKG1-F1
#
_cell.length_a   1.000
_cell.length_b   1.000
_cell.length_c   1.000
_cell.angle_alpha   90.00
_cell.angle_beta   90.00
_cell.angle_gamma   90.00
#
_symmetry.space_group_name_H-M   'P 1'
#
loop_
_entity.id
_entity.type
_entity.pdbx_description
1 polymer ?
#
loop_
_entity_poly.entity_id
_entity_poly.type
_entity_poly.pdbx_seq_one_letter_code
_entity_poly.pdbx_strand_id
1 'polypeptide(L)'
;MAAVLHIVGFFGAVFESEFALRFYSLFIFTFLAIVSIIATSWVAVAEERTMEFLRGFYRLYLESYYKEDSESFLDSFIDDVQRTNECCGYYTYPPDSEGHETYMKILYFLEMTNFGQKQASAIGWSSNALVNYVPRSCCVKPEAGCASDTYGSRLHWNATKAAAWKTKIHKIGCKDAFNNLWFLITNATVSMALLIEVLLTLIAVVLAYYCSRELRRNAMMVPSIERRMYGGGMSIMQSIFRRGDRTKHFSTKHTTGRSRR
;
A
#
# COMPACT_ATOMS: atom_id res chain seq x y z
N MET A 1 8.57 2.46 10.61
CA MET A 1 8.76 3.56 11.58
C MET A 1 7.43 4.02 12.20
N ALA A 2 6.38 4.30 11.42
CA ALA A 2 5.06 4.69 11.96
C ALA A 2 4.46 3.65 12.96
N ALA A 3 4.53 2.35 12.65
CA ALA A 3 4.03 1.29 13.54
C ALA A 3 4.65 1.32 14.95
N VAL A 4 5.95 1.60 15.05
CA VAL A 4 6.66 1.70 16.34
C VAL A 4 6.14 2.88 17.14
N LEU A 5 5.89 4.02 16.48
CA LEU A 5 5.34 5.20 17.12
C LEU A 5 3.90 4.95 17.63
N HIS A 6 3.04 4.29 16.84
CA HIS A 6 1.71 3.92 17.30
C HIS A 6 1.72 3.00 18.53
N ILE A 7 2.67 2.05 18.60
CA ILE A 7 2.86 1.21 19.78
C ILE A 7 3.28 2.05 21.00
N VAL A 8 4.17 3.03 20.82
CA VAL A 8 4.55 3.98 21.89
C VAL A 8 3.35 4.82 22.34
N GLY A 9 2.51 5.28 21.41
CA GLY A 9 1.28 6.00 21.73
C GLY A 9 0.29 5.13 22.52
N PHE A 10 0.12 3.87 22.11
CA PHE A 10 -0.72 2.89 22.81
C PHE A 10 -0.23 2.63 24.23
N PHE A 11 1.05 2.31 24.41
CA PHE A 11 1.62 2.10 25.74
C PHE A 11 1.60 3.37 26.60
N GLY A 12 1.81 4.53 25.99
CA GLY A 12 1.68 5.82 26.68
C GLY A 12 0.27 6.05 27.23
N ALA A 13 -0.75 5.64 26.49
CA ALA A 13 -2.14 5.73 26.93
C ALA A 13 -2.46 4.68 28.02
N VAL A 14 -2.07 3.42 27.83
CA VAL A 14 -2.37 2.32 28.77
C VAL A 14 -1.67 2.51 30.11
N PHE A 15 -0.42 2.97 30.11
CA PHE A 15 0.37 3.17 31.32
C PHE A 15 0.37 4.63 31.82
N GLU A 16 -0.49 5.48 31.26
CA GLU A 16 -0.62 6.90 31.63
C GLU A 16 0.74 7.64 31.69
N SER A 17 1.63 7.33 30.74
CA SER A 17 2.98 7.89 30.70
C SER A 17 2.99 9.21 29.93
N GLU A 18 3.14 10.34 30.65
CA GLU A 18 3.27 11.68 30.05
C GLU A 18 4.39 11.72 29.00
N PHE A 19 5.55 11.15 29.32
CA PHE A 19 6.72 11.16 28.43
C PHE A 19 6.44 10.44 27.12
N ALA A 20 5.84 9.24 27.18
CA ALA A 20 5.55 8.44 26.00
C ALA A 20 4.49 9.12 25.10
N LEU A 21 3.44 9.70 25.68
CA LEU A 21 2.40 10.40 24.92
C LEU A 21 2.92 11.67 24.24
N ARG A 22 3.77 12.44 24.93
CA ARG A 22 4.43 13.61 24.33
C ARG A 22 5.36 13.24 23.21
N PHE A 23 6.20 12.22 23.45
CA PHE A 23 7.10 11.70 22.43
C PHE A 23 6.31 11.26 21.20
N TYR A 24 5.25 10.47 21.37
CA TYR A 24 4.36 10.07 20.29
C TYR A 24 3.79 11.28 19.52
N SER A 25 3.18 12.24 20.22
CA SER A 25 2.54 13.39 19.59
C SER A 25 3.50 14.25 18.77
N LEU A 26 4.71 14.48 19.28
CA LEU A 26 5.71 15.32 18.61
C LEU A 26 6.30 14.60 17.40
N PHE A 27 6.70 13.34 17.55
CA PHE A 27 7.35 12.59 16.49
C PHE A 27 6.41 12.23 15.34
N ILE A 28 5.15 11.87 15.61
CA ILE A 28 4.17 11.65 14.54
C ILE A 28 3.86 12.94 13.81
N PHE A 29 3.66 14.05 14.53
CA PHE A 29 3.37 15.34 13.90
C PHE A 29 4.52 15.80 12.99
N THR A 30 5.76 15.74 13.48
CA THR A 30 6.94 16.13 12.67
C THR A 30 7.13 15.19 11.48
N PHE A 31 6.94 13.89 11.67
CA PHE A 31 7.00 12.92 10.58
C PHE A 31 5.96 13.21 9.49
N LEU A 32 4.70 13.41 9.86
CA LEU A 32 3.63 13.74 8.92
C LEU A 32 3.90 15.06 8.19
N ALA A 33 4.36 16.09 8.89
CA ALA A 33 4.70 17.38 8.28
C ALA A 33 5.85 17.25 7.26
N ILE A 34 6.94 16.56 7.63
CA ILE A 34 8.09 16.37 6.75
C ILE A 34 7.70 15.54 5.52
N VAL A 35 7.01 14.42 5.72
CA VAL A 35 6.55 13.56 4.61
C VAL A 35 5.59 14.31 3.71
N SER A 36 4.66 15.10 4.27
CA SER A 36 3.73 15.91 3.48
C SER A 36 4.47 16.94 2.62
N ILE A 37 5.47 17.64 3.16
CA ILE A 37 6.27 18.63 2.41
C ILE A 37 7.06 17.95 1.29
N ILE A 38 7.70 16.81 1.58
CA ILE A 38 8.45 16.06 0.57
C ILE A 38 7.51 15.57 -0.54
N ALA A 39 6.36 14.99 -0.18
CA ALA A 39 5.40 14.47 -1.14
C ALA A 39 4.81 15.58 -2.03
N THR A 40 4.41 16.71 -1.46
CA THR A 40 3.86 17.84 -2.25
C THR A 40 4.91 18.47 -3.15
N SER A 41 6.14 18.63 -2.66
CA SER A 41 7.26 19.15 -3.46
C SER A 41 7.60 18.20 -4.61
N TRP A 42 7.57 16.89 -4.36
CA TRP A 42 7.82 15.88 -5.38
C TRP A 42 6.76 15.91 -6.48
N VAL A 43 5.47 15.94 -6.09
CA VAL A 43 4.37 16.06 -7.05
C VAL A 43 4.51 17.34 -7.87
N ALA A 44 4.85 18.47 -7.26
CA ALA A 44 5.01 19.74 -7.98
C ALA A 44 6.15 19.75 -9.01
N VAL A 45 7.24 19.01 -8.76
CA VAL A 45 8.46 19.07 -9.61
C VAL A 45 8.56 17.88 -10.57
N ALA A 46 8.02 16.72 -10.21
CA ALA A 46 8.24 15.46 -10.89
C ALA A 46 6.94 14.73 -11.26
N GLU A 47 5.81 15.46 -11.41
CA GLU A 47 4.53 14.87 -11.81
C GLU A 47 4.66 14.04 -13.09
N GLU A 48 5.23 14.61 -14.15
CA GLU A 48 5.36 13.95 -15.45
C GLU A 48 6.17 12.65 -15.35
N ARG A 49 7.35 12.69 -14.71
CA ARG A 49 8.17 11.49 -14.49
C ARG A 49 7.45 10.44 -13.66
N THR A 50 6.70 10.87 -12.65
CA THR A 50 5.92 9.97 -11.80
C THR A 50 4.81 9.30 -12.61
N MET A 51 4.13 10.04 -13.48
CA MET A 51 3.09 9.51 -14.36
C MET A 51 3.65 8.55 -15.42
N GLU A 52 4.82 8.85 -16.00
CA GLU A 52 5.52 7.91 -16.89
C GLU A 52 5.88 6.61 -16.18
N PHE A 53 6.42 6.71 -14.96
CA PHE A 53 6.71 5.54 -14.14
C PHE A 53 5.45 4.73 -13.83
N LEU A 54 4.36 5.38 -13.41
CA LEU A 54 3.10 4.70 -13.10
C LEU A 54 2.50 4.01 -14.32
N ARG A 55 2.50 4.67 -15.49
CA ARG A 55 2.05 4.09 -16.77
C ARG A 55 2.91 2.89 -17.15
N GLY A 56 4.23 3.01 -17.03
CA GLY A 56 5.17 1.92 -17.30
C GLY A 56 4.99 0.74 -16.35
N PHE A 57 4.83 1.02 -15.05
CA PHE A 57 4.56 0.02 -14.02
C PHE A 57 3.25 -0.71 -14.30
N TYR A 58 2.16 0.02 -14.57
CA TYR A 58 0.87 -0.56 -14.92
C TYR A 58 0.96 -1.44 -16.17
N ARG A 59 1.67 -1.00 -17.22
CA ARG A 59 1.87 -1.79 -18.44
C ARG A 59 2.60 -3.11 -18.14
N LEU A 60 3.72 -3.05 -17.42
CA LEU A 60 4.50 -4.24 -17.07
C LEU A 60 3.67 -5.21 -16.22
N TYR A 61 2.89 -4.66 -15.29
CA TYR A 61 2.00 -5.44 -14.45
C TYR A 61 0.88 -6.12 -15.27
N LEU A 62 0.24 -5.39 -16.17
CA LEU A 62 -0.77 -5.90 -17.09
C LEU A 62 -0.24 -7.00 -18.02
N GLU A 63 0.97 -6.83 -18.58
CA GLU A 63 1.55 -7.77 -19.54
C GLU A 63 2.09 -9.04 -18.85
N SER A 64 2.79 -8.90 -17.72
CA SER A 64 3.55 -10.00 -17.12
C SER A 64 2.89 -10.62 -15.88
N TYR A 65 2.17 -9.83 -15.09
CA TYR A 65 1.69 -10.27 -13.77
C TYR A 65 0.19 -10.53 -13.73
N TYR A 66 -0.57 -10.06 -14.71
CA TYR A 66 -2.01 -10.22 -14.76
C TYR A 66 -2.42 -11.70 -14.93
N LYS A 67 -3.06 -12.27 -13.90
CA LYS A 67 -3.60 -13.65 -13.87
C LYS A 67 -5.00 -13.64 -13.27
N GLU A 68 -5.95 -14.36 -13.86
CA GLU A 68 -7.32 -14.52 -13.34
C GLU A 68 -7.40 -15.60 -12.22
N ASP A 69 -6.28 -15.99 -11.58
CA ASP A 69 -6.27 -16.97 -10.48
C ASP A 69 -6.32 -16.26 -9.11
N SER A 70 -7.21 -16.74 -8.25
CA SER A 70 -7.82 -16.04 -7.12
C SER A 70 -7.02 -15.94 -5.81
N GLU A 71 -5.69 -16.04 -5.82
CA GLU A 71 -4.93 -16.21 -4.57
C GLU A 71 -4.19 -14.94 -4.09
N SER A 72 -4.10 -13.85 -4.87
CA SER A 72 -3.37 -12.64 -4.45
C SER A 72 -4.17 -11.33 -4.51
N PHE A 73 -3.94 -10.46 -3.51
CA PHE A 73 -4.49 -9.10 -3.45
C PHE A 73 -4.09 -8.22 -4.66
N LEU A 74 -2.96 -8.53 -5.31
CA LEU A 74 -2.49 -7.76 -6.46
C LEU A 74 -3.19 -8.17 -7.77
N ASP A 75 -3.85 -9.34 -7.81
CA ASP A 75 -4.61 -9.78 -9.00
C ASP A 75 -5.89 -8.93 -9.20
N SER A 76 -6.41 -8.28 -8.15
CA SER A 76 -7.55 -7.36 -8.28
C SER A 76 -7.18 -5.93 -8.68
N PHE A 77 -5.89 -5.55 -8.66
CA PHE A 77 -5.49 -4.17 -8.92
C PHE A 77 -5.78 -3.74 -10.37
N ILE A 78 -5.41 -4.56 -11.35
CA ILE A 78 -5.65 -4.28 -12.77
C ILE A 78 -7.15 -4.19 -13.05
N ASP A 79 -7.91 -5.13 -12.51
CA ASP A 79 -9.36 -5.18 -12.69
C ASP A 79 -10.05 -3.96 -12.07
N ASP A 80 -9.59 -3.50 -10.90
CA ASP A 80 -10.11 -2.30 -10.23
C ASP A 80 -9.78 -1.03 -11.01
N VAL A 81 -8.54 -0.91 -11.50
CA VAL A 81 -8.11 0.22 -12.34
C VAL A 81 -8.93 0.28 -13.63
N GLN A 82 -9.11 -0.84 -14.32
CA GLN A 82 -9.88 -0.88 -15.57
C GLN A 82 -11.36 -0.54 -15.35
N ARG A 83 -11.96 -1.06 -14.29
CA ARG A 83 -13.37 -0.81 -13.96
C ARG A 83 -13.61 0.62 -13.51
N THR A 84 -12.79 1.13 -12.60
CA THR A 84 -12.94 2.47 -12.00
C THR A 84 -12.69 3.57 -13.03
N ASN A 85 -11.76 3.34 -13.96
CA ASN A 85 -11.41 4.33 -14.99
C ASN A 85 -12.10 4.07 -16.35
N GLU A 86 -13.04 3.13 -16.41
CA GLU A 86 -13.77 2.76 -17.63
C GLU A 86 -12.84 2.56 -18.84
N CYS A 87 -11.72 1.88 -18.61
CA CYS A 87 -10.64 1.68 -19.56
C CYS A 87 -10.33 0.19 -19.74
N CYS A 88 -9.72 -0.16 -20.88
CA CYS A 88 -9.36 -1.54 -21.16
C CYS A 88 -8.00 -1.64 -21.84
N GLY A 89 -7.13 -2.47 -21.28
CA GLY A 89 -5.76 -2.65 -21.77
C GLY A 89 -4.88 -1.42 -21.49
N TYR A 90 -3.70 -1.39 -22.11
CA TYR A 90 -2.79 -0.25 -21.97
C TYR A 90 -3.02 0.81 -23.07
N TYR A 91 -3.07 0.39 -24.33
CA TYR A 91 -3.12 1.28 -25.48
C TYR A 91 -4.55 1.68 -25.90
N THR A 92 -4.72 2.94 -26.31
CA THR A 92 -5.87 3.36 -27.12
C THR A 92 -5.48 3.23 -28.59
N TYR A 93 -6.30 2.53 -29.36
CA TYR A 93 -6.09 2.37 -30.80
C TYR A 93 -6.99 3.37 -31.54
N PRO A 94 -6.47 4.06 -32.57
CA PRO A 94 -7.22 5.06 -33.29
C PRO A 94 -8.42 4.45 -34.04
N PRO A 95 -9.57 5.17 -34.08
CA PRO A 95 -10.80 4.68 -34.69
C PRO A 95 -10.74 4.54 -36.22
N ASP A 96 -9.73 5.15 -36.84
CA ASP A 96 -9.56 5.26 -38.30
C ASP A 96 -9.21 3.93 -38.98
N SER A 97 -8.97 2.88 -38.19
CA SER A 97 -8.56 1.56 -38.66
C SER A 97 -9.75 0.63 -38.91
N GLU A 98 -10.67 0.94 -39.84
CA GLU A 98 -11.74 0.01 -40.32
C GLU A 98 -12.45 -0.86 -39.23
N GLY A 99 -12.66 -0.35 -38.01
CA GLY A 99 -13.24 -1.13 -36.90
C GLY A 99 -12.32 -2.18 -36.25
N HIS A 100 -11.02 -2.14 -36.52
CA HIS A 100 -9.99 -2.99 -35.91
C HIS A 100 -9.50 -2.48 -34.55
N GLU A 101 -9.96 -1.33 -34.07
CA GLU A 101 -9.61 -0.80 -32.75
C GLU A 101 -9.84 -1.84 -31.62
N THR A 102 -10.98 -2.54 -31.66
CA THR A 102 -11.37 -3.54 -30.67
C THR A 102 -10.64 -4.87 -30.91
N TYR A 103 -10.37 -5.19 -32.17
CA TYR A 103 -9.57 -6.34 -32.56
C TYR A 103 -8.15 -6.25 -32.02
N MET A 104 -7.50 -5.09 -32.19
CA MET A 104 -6.14 -4.86 -31.70
C MET A 104 -6.06 -4.95 -30.18
N LYS A 105 -7.10 -4.51 -29.46
CA LYS A 105 -7.19 -4.73 -28.00
C LYS A 105 -7.28 -6.21 -27.64
N ILE A 106 -8.13 -6.96 -28.33
CA ILE A 106 -8.28 -8.41 -28.13
C ILE A 106 -6.94 -9.10 -28.39
N LEU A 107 -6.28 -8.79 -29.52
CA LEU A 107 -4.97 -9.34 -29.84
C LEU A 107 -3.91 -8.96 -28.80
N TYR A 108 -3.92 -7.72 -28.32
CA TYR A 108 -3.01 -7.29 -27.25
C TYR A 108 -3.15 -8.19 -26.02
N PHE A 109 -4.36 -8.47 -25.55
CA PHE A 109 -4.54 -9.39 -24.44
C PHE A 109 -4.15 -10.83 -24.78
N LEU A 110 -4.58 -11.35 -25.93
CA LEU A 110 -4.30 -12.71 -26.35
C LEU A 110 -2.80 -12.99 -26.55
N GLU A 111 -2.06 -12.03 -27.09
CA GLU A 111 -0.69 -12.23 -27.58
C GLU A 111 0.37 -11.57 -26.69
N MET A 112 0.08 -10.39 -26.14
CA MET A 112 1.07 -9.59 -25.40
C MET A 112 0.93 -9.71 -23.89
N THR A 113 -0.13 -10.35 -23.37
CA THR A 113 -0.32 -10.55 -21.94
C THR A 113 -0.31 -12.03 -21.57
N ASN A 114 0.23 -12.33 -20.39
CA ASN A 114 0.22 -13.67 -19.83
C ASN A 114 -1.19 -14.22 -19.61
N PHE A 115 -2.17 -13.33 -19.38
CA PHE A 115 -3.57 -13.71 -19.27
C PHE A 115 -4.09 -14.42 -20.52
N GLY A 116 -3.94 -13.81 -21.69
CA GLY A 116 -4.46 -14.38 -22.93
C GLY A 116 -3.77 -15.69 -23.32
N GLN A 117 -2.45 -15.75 -23.13
CA GLN A 117 -1.67 -16.97 -23.33
C GLN A 117 -2.11 -18.10 -22.38
N LYS A 118 -2.40 -17.76 -21.12
CA LYS A 118 -2.91 -18.73 -20.14
C LYS A 118 -4.29 -19.25 -20.54
N GLN A 119 -5.20 -18.37 -20.92
CA GLN A 119 -6.54 -18.78 -21.38
C GLN A 119 -6.46 -19.69 -22.61
N ALA A 120 -5.62 -19.35 -23.59
CA ALA A 120 -5.42 -20.15 -24.78
C ALA A 120 -4.79 -21.52 -24.47
N SER A 121 -3.80 -21.56 -23.58
CA SER A 121 -3.16 -22.82 -23.17
C SER A 121 -4.09 -23.72 -22.36
N ALA A 122 -4.97 -23.17 -21.53
CA ALA A 122 -5.96 -23.92 -20.74
C ALA A 122 -6.95 -24.70 -21.62
N ILE A 123 -7.27 -24.18 -22.82
CA ILE A 123 -8.13 -24.85 -23.80
C ILE A 123 -7.33 -25.66 -24.85
N GLY A 124 -6.02 -25.82 -24.66
CA GLY A 124 -5.15 -26.51 -25.62
C GLY A 124 -5.18 -25.87 -27.01
N TRP A 125 -5.34 -24.55 -27.09
CA TRP A 125 -5.44 -23.78 -28.34
C TRP A 125 -6.56 -24.23 -29.29
N SER A 126 -7.59 -24.92 -28.77
CA SER A 126 -8.73 -25.40 -29.57
C SER A 126 -9.56 -24.24 -30.13
N SER A 127 -9.70 -24.16 -31.46
CA SER A 127 -10.46 -23.10 -32.14
C SER A 127 -11.94 -23.04 -31.74
N ASN A 128 -12.53 -24.17 -31.34
CA ASN A 128 -13.96 -24.26 -31.02
C ASN A 128 -14.26 -24.02 -29.54
N ALA A 129 -13.25 -23.94 -28.69
CA ALA A 129 -13.44 -23.71 -27.26
C ALA A 129 -13.68 -22.22 -26.96
N LEU A 130 -14.52 -21.97 -25.95
CA LEU A 130 -14.79 -20.63 -25.46
C LEU A 130 -13.62 -20.14 -24.60
N VAL A 131 -13.22 -18.88 -24.79
CA VAL A 131 -12.12 -18.25 -24.05
C VAL A 131 -12.45 -16.77 -23.81
N ASN A 132 -12.05 -16.27 -22.64
CA ASN A 132 -12.03 -14.84 -22.38
C ASN A 132 -10.91 -14.19 -23.21
N TYR A 133 -11.28 -13.36 -24.18
CA TYR A 133 -10.35 -12.56 -24.98
C TYR A 133 -9.75 -11.39 -24.20
N VAL A 134 -10.52 -10.86 -23.25
CA VAL A 134 -10.11 -9.76 -22.38
C VAL A 134 -10.55 -10.07 -20.94
N PRO A 135 -10.03 -9.35 -19.94
CA PRO A 135 -10.57 -9.32 -18.58
C PRO A 135 -12.06 -8.99 -18.53
N ARG A 136 -12.79 -9.48 -17.53
CA ARG A 136 -14.16 -9.01 -17.28
C ARG A 136 -14.23 -7.54 -16.85
N SER A 137 -13.18 -7.01 -16.25
CA SER A 137 -13.04 -5.59 -15.92
C SER A 137 -13.03 -4.67 -17.15
N CYS A 138 -12.73 -5.19 -18.34
CA CYS A 138 -12.79 -4.44 -19.58
C CYS A 138 -14.23 -4.24 -20.11
N CYS A 139 -15.22 -4.95 -19.57
CA CYS A 139 -16.57 -4.92 -20.08
C CYS A 139 -17.32 -3.66 -19.65
N VAL A 140 -17.98 -3.00 -20.61
CA VAL A 140 -18.85 -1.84 -20.34
C VAL A 140 -20.03 -2.23 -19.44
N LYS A 141 -20.54 -3.45 -19.64
CA LYS A 141 -21.54 -4.08 -18.76
C LYS A 141 -21.04 -5.46 -18.35
N PRO A 142 -21.04 -5.80 -17.05
CA PRO A 142 -20.55 -7.08 -16.55
C PRO A 142 -21.57 -8.20 -16.79
N GLU A 143 -21.88 -8.49 -18.05
CA GLU A 143 -22.81 -9.53 -18.48
C GLU A 143 -22.05 -10.81 -18.85
N ALA A 144 -22.71 -11.97 -18.71
CA ALA A 144 -22.14 -13.24 -19.14
C ALA A 144 -21.84 -13.19 -20.65
N GLY A 145 -20.59 -13.48 -21.03
CA GLY A 145 -20.16 -13.45 -22.43
C GLY A 145 -19.70 -12.09 -22.97
N CYS A 146 -19.59 -11.06 -22.11
CA CYS A 146 -19.07 -9.75 -22.51
C CYS A 146 -17.60 -9.81 -22.97
N ALA A 147 -16.82 -10.69 -22.34
CA ALA A 147 -15.38 -10.82 -22.52
C ALA A 147 -14.96 -12.05 -23.33
N SER A 148 -15.89 -12.93 -23.69
CA SER A 148 -15.58 -14.26 -24.24
C SER A 148 -16.17 -14.51 -25.62
N ASP A 149 -15.44 -15.27 -26.43
CA ASP A 149 -15.87 -15.83 -27.72
C ASP A 149 -15.08 -17.12 -27.97
N THR A 150 -15.44 -17.86 -29.02
CA THR A 150 -14.69 -19.05 -29.46
C THR A 150 -13.28 -18.64 -29.88
N TYR A 151 -12.25 -19.41 -29.51
CA TYR A 151 -10.87 -19.01 -29.75
C TYR A 151 -10.58 -18.71 -31.24
N GLY A 152 -11.14 -19.52 -32.15
CA GLY A 152 -10.99 -19.36 -33.60
C GLY A 152 -11.67 -18.12 -34.19
N SER A 153 -12.63 -17.50 -33.48
CA SER A 153 -13.32 -16.28 -33.95
C SER A 153 -12.36 -15.14 -34.29
N ARG A 154 -11.19 -15.07 -33.65
CA ARG A 154 -10.14 -14.07 -33.91
C ARG A 154 -9.59 -14.12 -35.33
N LEU A 155 -9.60 -15.30 -35.98
CA LEU A 155 -9.10 -15.48 -37.35
C LEU A 155 -10.10 -14.98 -38.40
N HIS A 156 -11.37 -14.83 -38.02
CA HIS A 156 -12.46 -14.41 -38.90
C HIS A 156 -13.05 -13.09 -38.41
N TRP A 157 -12.20 -12.07 -38.28
CA TRP A 157 -12.63 -10.73 -37.89
C TRP A 157 -13.27 -9.99 -39.07
N ASN A 158 -14.44 -9.40 -38.84
CA ASN A 158 -15.18 -8.64 -39.86
C ASN A 158 -15.89 -7.43 -39.23
N ALA A 159 -16.47 -6.57 -40.07
CA ALA A 159 -17.15 -5.35 -39.63
C ALA A 159 -18.32 -5.61 -38.66
N THR A 160 -19.05 -6.71 -38.82
CA THR A 160 -20.18 -7.07 -37.93
C THR A 160 -19.68 -7.45 -36.53
N LYS A 161 -18.63 -8.28 -36.45
CA LYS A 161 -17.99 -8.63 -35.17
C LYS A 161 -17.36 -7.40 -34.52
N ALA A 162 -16.69 -6.55 -35.31
CA ALA A 162 -16.15 -5.29 -34.84
C ALA A 162 -17.23 -4.43 -34.18
N ALA A 163 -18.36 -4.24 -34.86
CA ALA A 163 -19.49 -3.47 -34.32
C ALA A 163 -20.05 -4.09 -33.03
N ALA A 164 -20.16 -5.41 -32.96
CA ALA A 164 -20.65 -6.11 -31.77
C ALA A 164 -19.69 -6.01 -30.58
N TRP A 165 -18.38 -6.10 -30.81
CA TRP A 165 -17.38 -6.00 -29.74
C TRP A 165 -17.16 -4.56 -29.27
N LYS A 166 -17.32 -3.58 -30.17
CA LYS A 166 -17.20 -2.14 -29.89
C LYS A 166 -18.18 -1.65 -28.83
N THR A 167 -19.29 -2.33 -28.62
CA THR A 167 -20.28 -2.03 -27.57
C THR A 167 -20.08 -2.84 -26.30
N LYS A 168 -19.26 -3.91 -26.34
CA LYS A 168 -19.01 -4.80 -25.19
C LYS A 168 -17.89 -4.32 -24.28
N ILE A 169 -16.82 -3.75 -24.85
CA ILE A 169 -15.59 -3.42 -24.11
C ILE A 169 -15.22 -1.93 -24.19
N HIS A 170 -14.51 -1.44 -23.17
CA HIS A 170 -14.07 -0.04 -23.13
C HIS A 170 -13.07 0.30 -24.25
N LYS A 171 -13.36 1.37 -24.99
CA LYS A 171 -12.57 1.82 -26.15
C LYS A 171 -11.26 2.50 -25.75
N ILE A 172 -11.24 3.19 -24.62
CA ILE A 172 -10.08 3.93 -24.14
C ILE A 172 -9.09 2.97 -23.46
N GLY A 173 -7.81 3.08 -23.77
CA GLY A 173 -6.73 2.38 -23.08
C GLY A 173 -6.39 3.07 -21.77
N CYS A 174 -5.99 2.33 -20.75
CA CYS A 174 -5.79 2.91 -19.42
C CYS A 174 -4.64 3.92 -19.36
N LYS A 175 -3.67 3.87 -20.29
CA LYS A 175 -2.64 4.90 -20.42
C LYS A 175 -3.24 6.31 -20.57
N ASP A 176 -4.28 6.41 -21.40
CA ASP A 176 -4.92 7.69 -21.74
C ASP A 176 -6.05 8.02 -20.76
N ALA A 177 -6.66 7.02 -20.12
CA ALA A 177 -7.58 7.25 -19.01
C ALA A 177 -6.89 7.88 -17.78
N PHE A 178 -5.57 7.72 -17.66
CA PHE A 178 -4.74 8.44 -16.70
C PHE A 178 -4.53 9.90 -17.13
N ASN A 179 -5.65 10.66 -17.10
CA ASN A 179 -5.82 12.11 -17.06
C ASN A 179 -4.56 12.86 -16.65
N ASN A 180 -4.37 12.91 -15.33
CA ASN A 180 -3.26 13.54 -14.61
C ASN A 180 -3.10 12.80 -13.26
N LEU A 181 -2.00 13.04 -12.55
CA LEU A 181 -1.75 12.39 -11.26
C LEU A 181 -2.85 12.72 -10.24
N TRP A 182 -3.39 13.94 -10.31
CA TRP A 182 -4.50 14.37 -9.45
C TRP A 182 -5.75 13.52 -9.60
N PHE A 183 -6.14 13.13 -10.82
CA PHE A 183 -7.32 12.30 -11.06
C PHE A 183 -7.16 10.89 -10.48
N LEU A 184 -5.95 10.32 -10.63
CA LEU A 184 -5.58 9.04 -10.00
C LEU A 184 -5.60 9.15 -8.47
N ILE A 185 -5.07 10.23 -7.91
CA ILE A 185 -5.07 10.45 -6.46
C ILE A 185 -6.50 10.66 -5.95
N THR A 186 -7.37 11.43 -6.60
CA THR A 186 -8.70 11.71 -6.03
C THR A 186 -9.68 10.55 -6.18
N ASN A 187 -9.54 9.73 -7.22
CA ASN A 187 -10.51 8.67 -7.53
C ASN A 187 -10.04 7.28 -7.14
N ALA A 188 -8.79 7.10 -6.73
CA ALA A 188 -8.34 5.82 -6.18
C ALA A 188 -8.94 5.63 -4.77
N THR A 189 -9.59 4.48 -4.57
CA THR A 189 -10.07 3.99 -3.28
C THR A 189 -8.97 4.02 -2.21
N VAL A 190 -7.74 3.70 -2.62
CA VAL A 190 -6.53 3.74 -1.78
C VAL A 190 -6.25 5.15 -1.25
N SER A 191 -6.41 6.18 -2.07
CA SER A 191 -6.15 7.56 -1.65
C SER A 191 -7.19 8.07 -0.66
N MET A 192 -8.46 7.70 -0.84
CA MET A 192 -9.51 8.01 0.14
C MET A 192 -9.23 7.32 1.48
N ALA A 193 -8.79 6.06 1.45
CA ALA A 193 -8.37 5.34 2.66
C ALA A 193 -7.17 6.02 3.35
N LEU A 194 -6.16 6.42 2.59
CA LEU A 194 -4.99 7.15 3.10
C LEU A 194 -5.38 8.50 3.72
N LEU A 195 -6.32 9.22 3.11
CA LEU A 195 -6.81 10.50 3.64
C LEU A 195 -7.52 10.30 4.99
N ILE A 196 -8.37 9.27 5.09
CA ILE A 196 -9.03 8.89 6.35
C ILE A 196 -7.98 8.52 7.41
N GLU A 197 -6.96 7.74 7.05
CA GLU A 197 -5.91 7.33 7.97
C GLU A 197 -5.07 8.52 8.48
N VAL A 198 -4.77 9.50 7.62
CA VAL A 198 -4.12 10.75 8.03
C VAL A 198 -5.01 11.54 8.99
N LEU A 199 -6.31 11.67 8.73
CA LEU A 199 -7.24 12.35 9.62
C LEU A 199 -7.33 11.68 11.00
N LEU A 200 -7.47 10.35 11.03
CA LEU A 200 -7.49 9.57 12.27
C LEU A 200 -6.18 9.73 13.05
N THR A 201 -5.05 9.75 12.36
CA THR A 201 -3.74 9.96 12.99
C THR A 201 -3.63 11.36 13.59
N LEU A 202 -4.11 12.40 12.91
CA LEU A 202 -4.15 13.76 13.45
C LEU A 202 -5.01 13.86 14.71
N ILE A 203 -6.19 13.23 14.71
CA ILE A 203 -7.05 13.15 15.90
C ILE A 203 -6.30 12.47 17.06
N ALA A 204 -5.63 11.34 16.78
CA ALA A 204 -4.86 10.62 17.80
C ALA A 204 -3.72 11.46 18.38
N VAL A 205 -3.05 12.27 17.56
CA VAL A 205 -2.01 13.22 18.03
C VAL A 205 -2.59 14.28 18.96
N VAL A 206 -3.72 14.88 18.59
CA VAL A 206 -4.40 15.90 19.42
C VAL A 206 -4.84 15.33 20.76
N LEU A 207 -5.44 14.12 20.75
CA LEU A 207 -5.87 13.43 21.96
C LEU A 207 -4.68 13.07 22.85
N ALA A 208 -3.59 12.53 22.28
CA ALA A 208 -2.39 12.21 23.03
C ALA A 208 -1.76 13.45 23.66
N TYR A 209 -1.72 14.57 22.93
CA TYR A 209 -1.25 15.85 23.47
C TYR A 209 -2.11 16.33 24.65
N TYR A 210 -3.44 16.31 24.49
CA TYR A 210 -4.37 16.74 25.56
C TYR A 210 -4.26 15.85 26.80
N CYS A 211 -4.23 14.53 26.62
CA CYS A 211 -4.05 13.56 27.70
C CYS A 211 -2.71 13.78 28.42
N SER A 212 -1.62 14.00 27.69
CA SER A 212 -0.31 14.30 28.31
C SER A 212 -0.33 15.60 29.12
N ARG A 213 -1.09 16.60 28.67
CA ARG A 213 -1.23 17.89 29.38
C ARG A 213 -2.01 17.70 30.67
N GLU A 214 -3.08 16.92 30.65
CA GLU A 214 -3.89 16.67 31.85
C GLU A 214 -3.14 15.81 32.87
N LEU A 215 -2.42 14.77 32.45
CA LEU A 215 -1.56 13.96 33.33
C LEU A 215 -0.51 14.83 34.04
N ARG A 216 0.13 15.75 33.31
CA ARG A 216 1.05 16.71 33.91
C ARG A 216 0.34 17.64 34.89
N ARG A 217 -0.86 18.12 34.55
CA ARG A 217 -1.64 19.02 35.42
C ARG A 217 -1.99 18.33 36.73
N ASN A 218 -2.44 17.08 36.67
CA ASN A 218 -2.78 16.27 37.84
C ASN A 218 -1.54 16.00 38.70
N ALA A 219 -0.39 15.68 38.10
CA ALA A 219 0.86 15.52 38.83
C ALA A 219 1.34 16.80 39.55
N MET A 220 0.98 17.98 39.03
CA MET A 220 1.30 19.27 39.66
C MET A 220 0.34 19.65 40.81
N MET A 221 -0.88 19.10 40.85
CA MET A 221 -1.86 19.35 41.92
C MET A 221 -1.68 18.45 43.16
N VAL A 222 -0.81 17.43 43.11
CA VAL A 222 -0.52 16.58 44.27
C VAL A 222 0.41 17.31 45.25
N PRO A 223 0.00 17.53 46.52
CA PRO A 223 0.83 18.17 47.54
C PRO A 223 2.15 17.41 47.76
N SER A 224 3.23 18.14 48.05
CA SER A 224 4.61 17.61 48.21
C SER A 224 4.77 16.51 49.28
N ILE A 225 3.76 16.27 50.11
CA ILE A 225 3.77 15.31 51.21
C ILE A 225 3.55 13.87 50.72
N GLU A 226 2.74 13.63 49.69
CA GLU A 226 2.52 12.27 49.13
C GLU A 226 3.64 11.80 48.19
N ARG A 227 4.44 12.73 47.65
CA ARG A 227 5.59 12.41 46.77
C ARG A 227 6.67 11.59 47.48
N ARG A 228 6.75 11.64 48.82
CA ARG A 228 7.66 10.80 49.62
C ARG A 228 7.12 9.39 49.88
N MET A 229 5.80 9.18 49.86
CA MET A 229 5.24 7.85 50.15
C MET A 229 5.32 6.91 48.93
N TYR A 230 5.16 7.42 47.71
CA TYR A 230 5.30 6.62 46.49
C TYR A 230 6.75 6.48 45.98
N GLY A 231 7.69 7.31 46.47
CA GLY A 231 9.13 7.20 46.17
C GLY A 231 9.83 5.98 46.80
N GLY A 232 9.16 5.24 47.69
CA GLY A 232 9.70 4.04 48.33
C GLY A 232 9.75 2.79 47.44
N GLY A 233 8.96 2.74 46.37
CA GLY A 233 8.90 1.56 45.48
C GLY A 233 10.07 1.43 44.50
N MET A 234 10.70 2.53 44.10
CA MET A 234 11.77 2.53 43.09
C MET A 234 13.17 2.34 43.70
N SER A 235 13.32 2.42 45.03
CA SER A 235 14.57 2.15 45.74
C SER A 235 14.86 0.65 45.88
N ILE A 236 13.83 -0.19 45.93
CA ILE A 236 14.00 -1.64 46.11
C ILE A 236 14.55 -2.29 44.83
N MET A 237 14.12 -1.86 43.64
CA MET A 237 14.58 -2.46 42.37
C MET A 237 16.05 -2.11 42.05
N GLN A 238 16.53 -0.92 42.46
CA GLN A 238 17.96 -0.57 42.35
C GLN A 238 18.85 -1.30 43.38
N SER A 239 18.28 -1.74 44.51
CA SER A 239 19.01 -2.52 45.52
C SER A 239 19.19 -3.99 45.13
N ILE A 240 18.27 -4.54 44.33
CA ILE A 240 18.30 -5.95 43.87
C ILE A 240 19.33 -6.13 42.74
N PHE A 241 19.46 -5.17 41.82
CA PHE A 241 20.45 -5.25 40.74
C PHE A 241 21.91 -5.02 41.18
N ARG A 242 22.15 -4.47 42.38
CA ARG A 242 23.51 -4.23 42.92
C ARG A 242 24.05 -5.36 43.80
N ARG A 243 23.22 -6.34 44.17
CA ARG A 243 23.59 -7.47 45.06
C ARG A 243 23.87 -8.79 44.32
N GLY A 244 23.71 -8.83 43.00
CA GLY A 244 23.88 -10.05 42.19
C GLY A 244 25.34 -10.44 41.86
N ASP A 245 26.33 -9.59 42.13
CA ASP A 245 27.65 -9.72 41.47
C ASP A 245 28.85 -9.92 42.42
N ARG A 246 28.62 -10.27 43.69
CA ARG A 246 29.71 -10.65 44.61
C ARG A 246 29.31 -11.77 45.54
N THR A 247 29.37 -13.01 45.08
CA THR A 247 29.74 -14.15 45.92
C THR A 247 30.13 -15.35 45.06
N LYS A 248 31.21 -16.06 45.50
CA LYS A 248 31.84 -17.30 44.98
C LYS A 248 32.92 -17.01 43.92
N HIS A 249 34.23 -17.29 44.08
CA HIS A 249 35.00 -18.28 44.86
C HIS A 249 36.39 -17.69 45.25
N PHE A 250 36.83 -17.67 46.51
CA PHE A 250 37.70 -18.67 47.22
C PHE A 250 38.91 -19.19 46.39
N SER A 251 40.13 -18.70 46.68
CA SER A 251 41.26 -19.40 47.38
C SER A 251 42.15 -20.23 46.43
N THR A 252 43.48 -20.16 46.36
CA THR A 252 44.52 -20.29 47.42
C THR A 252 45.91 -19.80 46.94
N LYS A 253 46.68 -19.24 47.89
CA LYS A 253 48.14 -19.38 48.16
C LYS A 253 49.21 -19.31 47.03
N HIS A 254 50.21 -18.43 47.24
CA HIS A 254 51.61 -18.73 47.68
C HIS A 254 52.71 -17.89 47.00
N THR A 255 53.53 -17.26 47.85
CA THR A 255 54.99 -16.98 47.74
C THR A 255 55.57 -15.88 46.82
N THR A 256 56.19 -14.90 47.49
CA THR A 256 57.54 -14.29 47.27
C THR A 256 57.86 -13.56 45.97
N GLY A 257 58.42 -12.34 46.08
CA GLY A 257 59.35 -11.84 45.05
C GLY A 257 59.45 -10.32 44.90
N ARG A 258 60.20 -9.70 45.82
CA ARG A 258 60.91 -8.42 45.71
C ARG A 258 61.54 -8.19 44.31
N SER A 259 61.40 -7.00 43.71
CA SER A 259 62.54 -6.17 43.25
C SER A 259 62.11 -4.86 42.55
N ARG A 260 62.84 -3.81 42.92
CA ARG A 260 62.94 -2.45 42.38
C ARG A 260 63.11 -2.39 40.86
N ARG A 261 62.54 -1.37 40.23
CA ARG A 261 63.27 -0.16 39.79
C ARG A 261 62.32 1.03 39.80
#